data_AF-A0AA40NFS1-F1
#
_entry.id   AF-A0AA40NFS1-F1
#
_cell.length_a   1.000
_cell.length_b   1.000
_cell.length_c   1.000
_cell.angle_alpha   90.00
_cell.angle_beta   90.00
_cell.angle_gamma   90.00
#
_symmetry.space_group_name_H-M   'P 1'
#
loop_
_entity.id
_entity.type
_entity.pdbx_description
1 polymer ?
#
loop_
_entity_poly.entity_id
_entity_poly.type
_entity_poly.pdbx_seq_one_letter_code
_entity_poly.pdbx_strand_id
1 'polypeptide(L)' 'MARVQVYVSDEVSEKIRVIAEKRRAEGARDKDVSFSSIASMLVELGL' A
#
# COMPACT_ATOMS: atom_id res chain seq x y z
N MET A 1 4.41 13.65 1.49
CA MET A 1 4.73 13.31 2.89
C MET A 1 6.25 13.27 3.08
N ALA A 2 6.73 13.55 4.29
CA ALA A 2 8.11 13.23 4.65
C ALA A 2 8.36 11.72 4.54
N ARG A 3 9.61 11.29 4.37
CA ARG A 3 9.95 9.87 4.32
C ARG A 3 9.76 9.26 5.71
N VAL A 4 8.90 8.26 5.82
CA VAL A 4 8.65 7.50 7.05
C VAL A 4 9.10 6.06 6.83
N GLN A 5 9.94 5.54 7.74
CA GLN A 5 10.33 4.14 7.77
C GLN A 5 9.64 3.45 8.94
N VAL A 6 8.94 2.35 8.64
CA VAL A 6 8.18 1.57 9.61
C VAL A 6 8.39 0.08 9.37
N TYR A 7 8.26 -0.69 10.44
CA TYR A 7 8.22 -2.15 10.39
C TYR A 7 6.77 -2.58 10.62
N VAL A 8 6.31 -3.51 9.79
CA VAL A 8 4.97 -4.10 9.87
C VAL A 8 5.12 -5.61 9.95
N SER A 9 4.11 -6.30 10.49
CA SER A 9 4.09 -7.76 10.47
C SER A 9 3.99 -8.29 9.03
N ASP A 10 4.43 -9.53 8.83
CA ASP A 10 4.34 -10.20 7.53
C ASP A 10 2.90 -10.24 7.02
N GLU A 11 1.94 -10.48 7.92
CA GLU A 11 0.50 -10.48 7.62
C GLU A 11 0.03 -9.14 7.03
N VAL A 12 0.44 -8.01 7.62
CA VAL A 12 0.09 -6.68 7.10
C VAL A 12 0.76 -6.43 5.76
N SER A 13 2.02 -6.85 5.60
CA SER A 13 2.73 -6.75 4.32
C SER A 13 2.01 -7.50 3.19
N GLU A 14 1.48 -8.68 3.50
CA GLU A 14 0.78 -9.52 2.53
C GLU A 14 -0.58 -8.94 2.17
N LYS A 15 -1.33 -8.42 3.15
CA LYS A 15 -2.58 -7.69 2.90
C LYS A 15 -2.37 -6.48 1.97
N ILE A 16 -1.29 -5.72 2.15
CA ILE A 16 -0.96 -4.59 1.25
C ILE A 16 -0.70 -5.09 -0.18
N ARG A 17 -0.01 -6.22 -0.36
CA ARG A 17 0.22 -6.82 -1.68
C ARG A 17 -1.08 -7.27 -2.35
N VAL A 18 -2.00 -7.87 -1.60
CA VAL A 18 -3.33 -8.25 -2.12
C VAL A 18 -4.10 -7.02 -2.61
N ILE A 19 -4.04 -5.90 -1.88
CA ILE A 19 -4.66 -4.63 -2.31
C ILE A 19 -4.03 -4.12 -3.61
N ALA A 20 -2.70 -4.23 -3.75
CA ALA A 20 -1.99 -3.82 -4.96
C ALA A 20 -2.46 -4.61 -6.19
N GLU A 21 -2.57 -5.93 -6.08
CA GLU A 21 -3.05 -6.77 -7.17
C GLU A 21 -4.53 -6.48 -7.52
N LYS A 22 -5.38 -6.26 -6.51
CA LYS A 22 -6.78 -5.86 -6.75
C LYS A 22 -6.87 -4.55 -7.52
N ARG A 23 -6.10 -3.53 -7.14
CA ARG A 23 -6.07 -2.24 -7.84
C ARG A 23 -5.52 -2.36 -9.25
N ARG A 24 -4.54 -3.23 -9.48
CA ARG A 24 -4.03 -3.51 -10.83
C ARG A 24 -5.13 -4.14 -11.70
N ALA A 25 -5.90 -5.07 -11.16
CA ALA A 25 -7.04 -5.68 -11.86
C ALA A 25 -8.16 -4.66 -12.17
N GLU A 26 -8.33 -3.65 -11.32
CA GLU A 26 -9.26 -2.52 -11.54
C GLU A 26 -8.73 -1.48 -12.55
N GLY A 27 -7.53 -1.67 -13.11
CA GLY A 27 -6.93 -0.77 -14.11
C GLY A 27 -6.25 0.46 -13.52
N ALA A 28 -5.89 0.44 -12.24
CA ALA A 28 -5.14 1.53 -11.61
C ALA A 28 -3.75 1.69 -12.25
N ARG A 29 -3.26 2.93 -12.30
CA ARG A 29 -1.93 3.26 -12.86
C ARG A 29 -0.83 2.67 -11.99
N ASP A 30 0.33 2.37 -12.59
CA ASP A 30 1.48 1.77 -11.90
C ASP A 30 1.93 2.53 -10.65
N LYS A 31 1.85 3.87 -10.67
CA LYS A 31 2.18 4.72 -9.51
C LYS A 31 1.22 4.53 -8.33
N ASP A 32 -0.02 4.13 -8.59
CA ASP A 32 -1.11 4.01 -7.61
C ASP A 32 -1.19 2.58 -7.02
N VAL A 33 -0.45 1.63 -7.57
CA VAL A 33 -0.34 0.22 -7.11
C VAL A 33 0.97 -0.09 -6.37
N SER A 34 1.87 0.89 -6.22
CA SER A 34 3.12 0.66 -5.48
C SER A 34 2.84 0.42 -4.00
N PHE A 35 3.65 -0.42 -3.37
CA PHE A 35 3.54 -0.72 -1.94
C PHE A 35 3.57 0.56 -1.09
N SER A 36 4.48 1.48 -1.39
CA SER A 36 4.60 2.75 -0.65
C SER A 36 3.40 3.67 -0.86
N SER A 37 2.80 3.70 -2.06
CA SER A 37 1.60 4.50 -2.33
C SER A 37 0.40 3.99 -1.53
N ILE A 38 0.22 2.66 -1.49
CA ILE A 38 -0.88 2.02 -0.75
C ILE A 38 -0.65 2.15 0.76
N ALA A 39 0.57 1.91 1.24
CA ALA A 39 0.91 2.06 2.65
C ALA A 39 0.72 3.50 3.15
N SER A 40 1.12 4.50 2.36
CA SER A 40 0.94 5.91 2.73
C SER A 40 -0.53 6.28 2.87
N MET A 41 -1.36 5.82 1.92
CA MET A 41 -2.82 6.01 1.98
C MET A 41 -3.43 5.32 3.21
N LEU A 42 -2.99 4.11 3.56
CA LEU A 42 -3.48 3.41 4.74
C LEU A 42 -3.11 4.16 6.03
N VAL A 43 -1.88 4.67 6.13
CA VAL A 43 -1.44 5.51 7.26
C VAL A 43 -2.27 6.80 7.36
N GLU A 44 -2.59 7.44 6.24
CA GLU A 44 -3.44 8.64 6.22
C GLU A 44 -4.90 8.36 6.64
N LEU A 45 -5.41 7.15 6.36
CA LEU A 45 -6.75 6.72 6.76
C LEU A 45 -6.84 6.29 8.24
N GLY A 46 -5.72 6.26 8.96
CA GLY A 46 -5.66 5.90 10.37
C GLY A 46 -5.59 4.39 10.61
N LEU A 47 -5.05 3.63 9.65
CA LEU A 47 -4.58 2.27 9.93
C LEU A 47 -3.48 2.28 11.00
#